data_AF-A0AAN8SUF0-F1
#
_entry.id   AF-A0AAN8SUF0-F1
#
_cell.length_a   1.000
_cell.length_b   1.000
_cell.length_c   1.000
_cell.angle_alpha   90.00
_cell.angle_beta   90.00
_cell.angle_gamma   90.00
#
_symmetry.space_group_name_H-M   'P 1'
#
loop_
_entity.id
_entity.type
_entity.pdbx_description
1 polymer ?
#
loop_
_entity_poly.entity_id
_entity_poly.type
_entity_poly.pdbx_seq_one_letter_code
_entity_poly.pdbx_strand_id
1 'polypeptide(L)' 'MKTDRTCNNSFWTNEEDKIFENTLATKGDNNNLLEEMAKALPKKSADDIKDHYNILIEDIKAIESRYVSLPYYPEMQN' A
#
# COMPACT_ATOMS: atom_id res chain seq x y z
N MET A 1 18.90 19.10 -9.56
CA MET A 1 18.71 18.66 -8.16
C MET A 1 18.56 17.15 -8.18
N LYS A 2 19.35 16.45 -7.37
CA LYS A 2 19.33 15.00 -7.26
C LYS A 2 18.07 14.56 -6.52
N THR A 3 17.34 13.62 -7.10
CA THR A 3 16.72 12.54 -6.33
C THR A 3 16.83 11.30 -7.21
N ASP A 4 17.98 10.63 -7.13
CA ASP A 4 18.01 9.19 -7.33
C ASP A 4 17.10 8.63 -6.22
N ARG A 5 15.80 8.60 -6.47
CA ARG A 5 14.88 7.82 -5.66
C ARG A 5 15.25 6.38 -6.01
N THR A 6 16.30 5.88 -5.36
CA THR A 6 16.56 4.45 -5.27
C THR A 6 15.26 3.92 -4.70
N CYS A 7 14.43 3.36 -5.57
CA CYS A 7 13.35 2.53 -5.12
C CYS A 7 14.06 1.35 -4.46
N ASN A 8 14.31 1.48 -3.16
CA ASN A 8 14.37 0.35 -2.26
C ASN A 8 12.96 -0.25 -2.24
N ASN A 9 12.46 -0.64 -3.43
CA ASN A 9 11.28 -1.45 -3.56
C ASN A 9 11.79 -2.78 -3.06
N SER A 10 11.68 -3.02 -1.75
CA SER A 10 11.73 -4.36 -1.24
C SER A 10 10.79 -5.15 -2.16
N PHE A 11 11.30 -6.13 -2.89
CA PHE A 11 10.48 -6.87 -3.84
C PHE A 11 9.44 -7.62 -3.02
N TRP A 12 8.19 -7.14 -3.03
CA TRP A 12 7.05 -7.80 -2.39
C TRP A 12 6.57 -8.90 -3.32
N THR A 13 6.57 -10.14 -2.83
CA THR A 13 5.88 -11.21 -3.55
C THR A 13 4.38 -11.11 -3.30
N ASN A 14 3.59 -11.73 -4.18
CA ASN A 14 2.14 -11.80 -3.99
C ASN A 14 1.76 -12.47 -2.66
N GLU A 15 2.54 -13.46 -2.20
CA GLU A 15 2.32 -14.09 -0.90
C GLU A 15 2.62 -13.14 0.27
N GLU A 16 3.70 -12.38 0.20
CA GLU A 16 4.06 -11.41 1.24
C GLU A 16 3.04 -10.28 1.34
N ASP A 17 2.62 -9.75 0.19
CA ASP A 17 1.60 -8.70 0.10
C ASP A 17 0.25 -9.18 0.65
N LYS A 18 -0.13 -10.42 0.32
CA LYS A 18 -1.33 -11.05 0.88
C LYS A 18 -1.24 -11.23 2.40
N ILE A 19 -0.07 -11.58 2.95
CA ILE A 19 0.12 -11.67 4.41
C ILE A 19 -0.01 -10.27 5.04
N PHE A 20 0.57 -9.25 4.40
CA PHE A 20 0.47 -7.86 4.83
C PHE A 20 -0.99 -7.39 4.89
N GLU A 21 -1.75 -7.53 3.79
CA GLU A 21 -3.17 -7.13 3.73
C GLU A 21 -4.04 -7.89 4.72
N ASN A 22 -3.87 -9.21 4.85
CA ASN A 22 -4.62 -10.01 5.81
C ASN A 22 -4.32 -9.60 7.26
N THR A 23 -3.06 -9.29 7.56
CA THR A 23 -2.66 -8.80 8.89
C THR A 23 -3.32 -7.47 9.19
N LEU A 24 -3.32 -6.54 8.22
CA LEU A 24 -3.99 -5.24 8.31
C LEU A 24 -5.51 -5.41 8.54
N ALA A 25 -6.16 -6.28 7.77
CA ALA A 25 -7.59 -6.55 7.88
C ALA A 25 -7.98 -7.18 9.24
N THR A 26 -7.11 -8.03 9.79
CA THR A 26 -7.39 -8.76 11.04
C THR A 26 -7.10 -7.91 12.28
N LYS A 27 -6.02 -7.13 12.27
CA LYS A 27 -5.54 -6.38 13.45
C LYS A 27 -6.08 -4.95 13.49
N GLY A 28 -6.45 -4.39 12.33
CA GLY A 28 -6.84 -2.99 12.20
C GLY A 28 -5.68 -2.03 12.49
N ASP A 29 -6.00 -0.74 12.54
CA ASP A 29 -5.04 0.32 12.86
C ASP A 29 -4.85 0.44 14.38
N ASN A 30 -4.03 -0.45 14.95
CA ASN A 30 -3.64 -0.39 16.35
C ASN A 30 -2.12 -0.19 16.48
N ASN A 31 -1.66 0.31 17.63
CA ASN A 31 -0.24 0.64 17.85
C ASN A 31 0.73 -0.54 17.68
N ASN A 32 0.24 -1.79 17.71
CA ASN A 32 1.07 -3.00 17.60
C ASN A 32 1.07 -3.56 16.17
N LEU A 33 0.37 -2.93 15.22
CA LEU A 33 0.22 -3.43 13.86
C LEU A 33 1.56 -3.72 13.18
N LEU A 34 2.50 -2.77 13.24
CA LEU A 34 3.83 -2.93 12.62
C LEU A 34 4.63 -4.07 13.25
N GLU A 35 4.50 -4.28 14.57
CA GLU A 35 5.16 -5.38 15.27
C GLU A 35 4.56 -6.73 14.86
N GLU A 36 3.23 -6.81 14.74
CA GLU A 36 2.54 -8.02 14.29
C GLU A 36 2.86 -8.35 12.83
N MET A 37 2.96 -7.33 11.97
CA MET A 37 3.41 -7.49 10.58
C MET A 37 4.86 -7.98 10.51
N ALA A 38 5.76 -7.44 11.34
CA ALA A 38 7.16 -7.90 11.40
C ALA A 38 7.27 -9.36 11.87
N LYS A 39 6.40 -9.80 12.78
CA LYS A 39 6.29 -11.22 13.18
C LYS A 39 5.78 -12.10 12.03
N ALA A 40 4.80 -11.63 11.26
CA ALA A 40 4.21 -12.37 10.15
C ALA A 40 5.12 -12.42 8.90
N LEU A 41 5.98 -11.42 8.73
CA LEU A 41 6.87 -11.25 7.59
C LEU A 41 8.35 -11.23 8.02
N PRO A 42 8.92 -12.37 8.44
CA PRO A 42 10.30 -12.42 8.94
C PRO A 42 11.38 -12.10 7.88
N LYS A 43 11.00 -12.04 6.60
CA LYS A 43 11.87 -11.67 5.48
C LYS A 43 11.86 -10.16 5.17
N LYS A 44 10.96 -9.39 5.80
CA LYS A 44 10.85 -7.95 5.62
C LYS A 44 11.37 -7.25 6.87
N SER A 45 12.14 -6.19 6.67
CA SER A 45 12.53 -5.32 7.79
C SER A 45 11.32 -4.47 8.23
N ALA A 46 11.39 -3.94 9.45
CA ALA A 46 10.37 -3.01 9.93
C ALA A 46 10.27 -1.76 9.05
N ASP A 47 11.40 -1.32 8.49
CA ASP A 47 11.45 -0.18 7.56
C ASP A 47 10.76 -0.54 6.23
N ASP A 48 10.99 -1.73 5.66
CA ASP A 48 10.30 -2.18 4.44
C ASP A 48 8.77 -2.23 4.63
N ILE A 49 8.32 -2.72 5.79
CA ILE A 49 6.89 -2.80 6.13
C ILE A 49 6.30 -1.39 6.26
N LYS A 50 7.03 -0.48 6.91
CA LYS A 50 6.60 0.91 7.08
C LYS A 50 6.54 1.65 5.75
N ASP A 51 7.52 1.45 4.88
CA ASP A 51 7.54 2.05 3.55
C ASP A 51 6.38 1.54 2.69
N HIS A 52 6.10 0.24 2.72
CA HIS A 52 4.95 -0.35 2.03
C HIS A 52 3.62 0.18 2.56
N TYR A 53 3.49 0.34 3.88
CA TYR A 53 2.32 0.95 4.50
C TYR A 53 2.13 2.41 4.07
N ASN A 54 3.21 3.19 4.02
CA ASN A 54 3.14 4.58 3.54
C ASN A 54 2.69 4.66 2.08
N ILE A 55 3.16 3.76 1.21
CA ILE A 55 2.72 3.68 -0.19
C ILE A 55 1.22 3.42 -0.26
N LEU A 56 0.70 2.45 0.51
CA LEU A 56 -0.74 2.18 0.59
C LEU A 56 -1.55 3.41 1.00
N ILE A 57 -1.07 4.16 1.99
CA ILE A 57 -1.75 5.40 2.43
C ILE A 57 -1.76 6.48 1.34
N GLU A 58 -0.66 6.64 0.61
CA GLU A 58 -0.63 7.59 -0.51
C GLU A 58 -1.56 7.18 -1.66
N ASP A 59 -1.65 5.88 -1.97
CA ASP A 59 -2.59 5.36 -2.98
C ASP A 59 -4.05 5.60 -2.58
N ILE A 60 -4.40 5.37 -1.30
CA ILE A 60 -5.74 5.66 -0.77
C ILE A 60 -6.07 7.15 -0.94
N LYS A 61 -5.16 8.04 -0.53
CA LYS A 61 -5.35 9.50 -0.69
C LYS A 61 -5.53 9.89 -2.14
N ALA A 62 -4.78 9.28 -3.05
CA ALA A 62 -4.90 9.53 -4.49
C ALA A 62 -6.29 9.14 -5.01
N ILE A 63 -6.81 7.97 -4.60
CA ILE A 63 -8.16 7.51 -4.95
C ILE A 63 -9.24 8.46 -4.38
N GLU A 64 -9.15 8.80 -3.10
CA GLU A 64 -10.10 9.67 -2.41
C GLU A 64 -10.15 11.08 -2.98
N SER A 65 -9.00 11.59 -3.43
CA SER A 65 -8.90 12.91 -4.06
C SER A 65 -9.61 13.01 -5.42
N ARG A 66 -10.18 11.90 -5.94
CA ARG A 66 -10.81 11.81 -7.28
C ARG A 66 -9.93 12.39 -8.37
N TYR A 67 -8.63 12.16 -8.26
CA TYR A 67 -7.64 12.72 -9.19
C TYR A 67 -7.78 12.18 -10.62
N VAL A 68 -8.58 11.11 -10.81
CA VAL A 68 -8.94 10.58 -12.11
C VAL A 68 -10.29 11.16 -12.52
N SER A 69 -10.29 12.00 -13.56
CA SER A 69 -11.51 12.43 -14.23
C SER A 69 -12.25 11.21 -14.77
N LEU A 70 -13.54 11.09 -14.47
CA LEU A 70 -14.38 10.04 -15.04
C LEU A 70 -14.35 10.13 -16.58
N PRO A 71 -14.30 9.00 -17.30
CA PRO A 71 -14.45 8.99 -18.75
C PRO A 71 -15.77 9.65 -19.15
N TYR A 72 -15.75 10.42 -20.23
CA TYR A 72 -16.99 10.93 -20.83
C TYR A 72 -17.73 9.75 -21.48
N TYR A 73 -18.83 9.33 -20.85
CA TYR A 73 -19.75 8.35 -21.42
C TYR A 73 -20.87 9.11 -22.14
N PRO A 74 -20.85 9.20 -23.49
CA PRO A 74 -21.97 9.78 -24.21
C PRO A 74 -23.24 8.97 -23.92
N GLU A 75 -24.34 9.67 -23.64
CA GLU A 75 -25.64 9.01 -23.45
C GLU A 75 -25.98 8.22 -24.71
N MET A 76 -26.35 6.96 -24.52
CA MET A 76 -26.84 6.10 -25.61
C MET A 76 -28.15 6.73 -26.11
N GLN A 77 -28.11 7.35 -27.29
CA GLN A 77 -29.29 7.89 -27.94
C GLN A 77 -30.23 6.72 -28.30
N ASN A 78 -31.43 6.74 -27.72
CA ASN A 78 -32.54 5.83 -28.05
C ASN A 78 -33.14 6.18 -29.41
#